data_AF-L1MDZ0-F1
#
_entry.id   AF-L1MDZ0-F1
#
_cell.length_a   1.000
_cell.length_b   1.000
_cell.length_c   1.000
_cell.angle_alpha   90.00
_cell.angle_beta   90.00
_cell.angle_gamma   90.00
#
_symmetry.space_group_name_H-M   'P 1'
#
loop_
_entity.id
_entity.type
_entity.pdbx_description
1 polymer ?
#
loop_
_entity_poly.entity_id
_entity_poly.type
_entity_poly.pdbx_seq_one_letter_code
_entity_poly.pdbx_strand_id
1 'polypeptide(L)'
;MKAHKIGIISLLFDAIYCITVGIGIMLAATYVAPIIGIPVLLTIAIGCATTVWGVGIVGMMRTIPLATALTIVMIVNIMSTIAVATFSATLAGVGVTFTVLAFALDIAAFAASQGWALARA
;
A
#
# COMPACT_ATOMS: atom_id res chain seq x y z
N MET A 1 -24.02 -1.74 10.93
CA MET A 1 -23.01 -1.93 12.00
C MET A 1 -21.80 -2.78 11.59
N LYS A 2 -21.97 -3.95 10.96
CA LYS A 2 -20.82 -4.82 10.58
C LYS A 2 -19.90 -4.19 9.50
N ALA A 3 -20.47 -3.62 8.44
CA ALA A 3 -19.69 -3.00 7.35
C ALA A 3 -18.84 -1.80 7.82
N HIS A 4 -19.40 -0.95 8.67
CA HIS A 4 -18.67 0.18 9.27
C HIS A 4 -17.43 -0.28 10.07
N LYS A 5 -17.57 -1.29 10.93
CA LYS A 5 -16.44 -1.85 11.68
C LYS A 5 -15.39 -2.48 10.75
N ILE A 6 -15.83 -3.19 9.71
CA ILE A 6 -14.93 -3.78 8.71
C ILE A 6 -14.14 -2.70 7.96
N GLY A 7 -14.80 -1.60 7.56
CA GLY A 7 -14.13 -0.46 6.91
C GLY A 7 -13.06 0.17 7.78
N ILE A 8 -13.33 0.39 9.07
CA ILE A 8 -12.34 0.90 10.03
C ILE A 8 -11.15 -0.06 10.17
N ILE A 9 -11.42 -1.36 10.33
CA ILE A 9 -10.38 -2.38 10.49
C ILE A 9 -9.52 -2.49 9.24
N SER A 10 -10.14 -2.46 8.05
CA SER A 10 -9.44 -2.45 6.77
C SER A 10 -8.47 -1.26 6.66
N LEU A 11 -8.94 -0.04 6.94
CA LEU A 11 -8.08 1.16 6.94
C LEU A 11 -6.95 1.07 7.96
N LEU A 12 -7.19 0.50 9.14
CA LEU A 12 -6.16 0.34 10.15
C LEU A 12 -5.07 -0.64 9.71
N PHE A 13 -5.46 -1.79 9.15
CA PHE A 13 -4.48 -2.77 8.65
C PHE A 13 -3.69 -2.21 7.47
N ASP A 14 -4.35 -1.48 6.57
CA ASP A 14 -3.69 -0.81 5.45
C ASP A 14 -2.68 0.24 5.94
N ALA A 15 -3.07 1.08 6.90
CA ALA A 15 -2.18 2.05 7.52
C ALA A 15 -0.94 1.38 8.16
N ILE A 16 -1.16 0.32 8.94
CA ILE A 16 -0.07 -0.44 9.58
C ILE A 16 0.83 -1.05 8.51
N TYR A 17 0.26 -1.65 7.47
CA TYR A 17 0.99 -2.24 6.36
C TYR A 17 1.85 -1.20 5.62
N CYS A 18 1.29 -0.05 5.25
CA CYS A 18 2.05 1.04 4.63
C CYS A 18 3.20 1.53 5.52
N ILE A 19 2.97 1.68 6.83
CA ILE A 19 4.01 2.11 7.77
C ILE A 19 5.14 1.07 7.83
N THR A 20 4.80 -0.21 8.05
CA THR A 20 5.80 -1.27 8.24
C THR A 20 6.57 -1.55 6.94
N VAL A 21 5.88 -1.63 5.80
CA VAL A 21 6.51 -1.83 4.49
C VAL A 21 7.38 -0.63 4.12
N GLY A 22 6.89 0.60 4.31
CA GLY A 22 7.67 1.80 4.03
C GLY A 22 8.96 1.87 4.86
N ILE A 23 8.87 1.56 6.17
CA ILE A 23 10.05 1.48 7.05
C ILE A 23 10.99 0.36 6.60
N GLY A 24 10.46 -0.82 6.28
CA GLY A 24 11.25 -1.95 5.78
C GLY A 24 12.01 -1.60 4.50
N ILE A 25 11.35 -0.94 3.53
CA ILE A 25 11.97 -0.47 2.29
C ILE A 25 13.11 0.51 2.58
N MET A 26 12.91 1.49 3.47
CA MET A 26 13.95 2.45 3.83
C MET A 26 15.17 1.76 4.47
N LEU A 27 14.94 0.88 5.45
CA LEU A 27 16.01 0.19 6.15
C LEU A 27 16.77 -0.79 5.25
N ALA A 28 16.07 -1.40 4.30
CA ALA A 28 16.65 -2.36 3.36
C ALA A 28 17.13 -1.72 2.04
N ALA A 29 17.05 -0.39 1.89
CA ALA A 29 17.21 0.28 0.59
C ALA A 29 18.55 -0.04 -0.08
N THR A 30 19.66 -0.03 0.66
CA THR A 30 21.00 -0.35 0.12
C THR A 30 21.13 -1.79 -0.38
N TYR A 31 20.33 -2.71 0.15
CA TYR A 31 20.31 -4.12 -0.24
C TYR A 31 19.33 -4.40 -1.38
N VAL A 32 18.15 -3.78 -1.33
CA VAL A 32 17.06 -4.05 -2.28
C VAL A 32 17.25 -3.28 -3.59
N ALA A 33 17.71 -2.03 -3.53
CA ALA A 33 17.83 -1.16 -4.70
C ALA A 33 18.67 -1.77 -5.85
N PRO A 34 19.83 -2.41 -5.61
CA PRO A 34 20.59 -3.08 -6.67
C PRO A 34 19.85 -4.29 -7.26
N ILE A 35 19.06 -5.01 -6.45
CA ILE A 35 18.31 -6.21 -6.89
C ILE A 35 17.18 -5.82 -7.84
N ILE A 36 16.49 -4.71 -7.56
CA ILE A 36 15.34 -4.25 -8.34
C ILE A 36 15.72 -3.22 -9.43
N GLY A 37 16.99 -2.85 -9.53
CA GLY A 37 17.48 -1.92 -10.56
C GLY A 37 17.03 -0.46 -10.37
N ILE A 38 16.76 -0.04 -9.13
CA ILE A 38 16.33 1.34 -8.79
C ILE A 38 17.44 2.04 -8.01
N PRO A 39 17.63 3.37 -8.14
CA PRO A 39 18.57 4.11 -7.29
C PRO A 39 18.19 4.06 -5.81
N VAL A 40 19.18 3.87 -4.92
CA VAL A 40 18.98 3.79 -3.45
C VAL A 40 18.17 4.96 -2.91
N LEU A 41 18.48 6.20 -3.34
CA LEU A 41 17.75 7.39 -2.89
C LEU A 41 16.27 7.37 -3.28
N LEU A 42 15.96 6.85 -4.48
CA LEU A 42 14.58 6.71 -4.93
C LEU A 42 13.86 5.62 -4.12
N THR A 43 14.52 4.50 -3.80
CA THR A 43 13.98 3.47 -2.91
C THR A 43 13.67 4.02 -1.52
N ILE A 44 14.57 4.81 -0.93
CA ILE A 44 14.33 5.48 0.36
C ILE A 44 13.13 6.44 0.24
N ALA A 45 13.08 7.26 -0.80
CA ALA A 45 11.99 8.21 -1.01
C ALA A 45 10.62 7.52 -1.13
N ILE A 46 10.54 6.38 -1.84
CA ILE A 46 9.34 5.55 -1.91
C ILE A 46 8.96 5.06 -0.50
N GLY A 47 9.90 4.51 0.25
CA GLY A 47 9.65 4.06 1.61
C GLY A 47 9.14 5.19 2.53
N CYS A 48 9.75 6.39 2.46
CA CYS A 48 9.29 7.57 3.18
C CYS A 48 7.85 7.92 2.79
N ALA A 49 7.55 8.01 1.49
CA ALA A 49 6.23 8.38 0.99
C ALA A 49 5.16 7.37 1.45
N THR A 50 5.46 6.06 1.38
CA THR A 50 4.55 5.01 1.85
C THR A 50 4.32 5.09 3.36
N THR A 51 5.37 5.33 4.16
CA THR A 51 5.22 5.51 5.61
C THR A 51 4.39 6.74 5.95
N VAL A 52 4.67 7.89 5.32
CA VAL A 52 3.89 9.13 5.51
C VAL A 52 2.44 8.92 5.11
N TRP A 53 2.19 8.20 4.02
CA TRP A 53 0.83 7.85 3.60
C TRP A 53 0.08 7.03 4.66
N GLY A 54 0.71 5.99 5.22
CA GLY A 54 0.10 5.20 6.29
C GLY A 54 -0.25 6.03 7.53
N VAL A 55 0.60 6.98 7.92
CA VAL A 55 0.28 7.96 8.97
C VAL A 55 -0.89 8.86 8.55
N GLY A 56 -0.91 9.30 7.29
CA GLY A 56 -2.00 10.07 6.69
C GLY A 56 -3.35 9.34 6.76
N ILE A 57 -3.39 8.03 6.52
CA ILE A 57 -4.60 7.20 6.67
C ILE A 57 -5.15 7.29 8.10
N VAL A 58 -4.29 7.12 9.11
CA VAL A 58 -4.69 7.25 10.53
C VAL A 58 -5.23 8.65 10.83
N GLY A 59 -4.64 9.68 10.23
CA GLY A 59 -5.15 11.05 10.30
C GLY A 59 -6.55 11.18 9.69
N MET A 60 -6.74 10.69 8.46
CA MET A 60 -8.03 10.73 7.74
C MET A 60 -9.15 10.02 8.50
N MET A 61 -8.85 8.88 9.14
CA MET A 61 -9.83 8.16 9.96
C MET A 61 -10.41 9.00 11.11
N ARG A 62 -9.72 10.07 11.53
CA ARG A 62 -10.13 10.98 12.61
C ARG A 62 -10.73 12.29 12.11
N THR A 63 -10.39 12.72 10.90
CA THR A 63 -10.68 14.07 10.41
C THR A 63 -11.77 14.12 9.35
N ILE A 64 -12.03 13.02 8.62
CA ILE A 64 -12.99 13.01 7.52
C ILE A 64 -13.99 11.84 7.63
N PRO A 65 -15.14 11.91 6.93
CA PRO A 65 -16.11 10.83 6.93
C PRO A 65 -15.50 9.51 6.44
N LEU A 66 -15.88 8.39 7.06
CA LEU A 66 -15.33 7.06 6.76
C LEU A 66 -15.47 6.69 5.27
N ALA A 67 -16.60 7.01 4.64
CA ALA A 67 -16.82 6.72 3.22
C ALA A 67 -15.84 7.48 2.30
N THR A 68 -15.50 8.73 2.67
CA THR A 68 -14.50 9.53 1.94
C THR A 68 -13.11 8.95 2.13
N ALA A 69 -12.74 8.59 3.36
CA ALA A 69 -11.46 7.94 3.65
C ALA A 69 -11.29 6.61 2.89
N LEU A 70 -12.31 5.74 2.93
CA LEU A 70 -12.32 4.47 2.19
C LEU A 70 -12.17 4.69 0.69
N THR A 71 -12.88 5.66 0.11
CA THR A 71 -12.80 5.95 -1.33
C THR A 71 -11.42 6.42 -1.74
N ILE A 72 -10.83 7.36 -0.98
CA ILE A 72 -9.49 7.88 -1.25
C ILE A 72 -8.46 6.76 -1.22
N VAL A 73 -8.46 5.98 -0.13
CA VAL A 73 -7.48 4.91 0.07
C VAL A 73 -7.66 3.79 -0.97
N MET A 74 -8.89 3.43 -1.32
CA MET A 74 -9.19 2.47 -2.38
C MET A 74 -8.61 2.90 -3.72
N ILE A 75 -8.80 4.17 -4.12
CA ILE A 75 -8.24 4.69 -5.38
C ILE A 75 -6.71 4.61 -5.35
N VAL A 76 -6.07 5.05 -4.26
CA VAL A 76 -4.61 5.02 -4.13
C VAL A 76 -4.09 3.57 -4.17
N ASN A 77 -4.79 2.62 -3.56
CA ASN A 77 -4.42 1.21 -3.59
C ASN A 77 -4.58 0.60 -4.98
N ILE A 78 -5.63 0.96 -5.74
CA ILE A 78 -5.78 0.53 -7.13
C ILE A 78 -4.60 1.06 -7.97
N MET A 79 -4.29 2.36 -7.85
CA MET A 79 -3.17 2.97 -8.58
C MET A 79 -1.83 2.34 -8.21
N SER A 80 -1.61 2.07 -6.91
CA SER A 80 -0.39 1.43 -6.41
C SER A 80 -0.29 -0.02 -6.88
N THR A 81 -1.39 -0.78 -6.87
CA THR A 81 -1.46 -2.13 -7.42
C THR A 81 -1.02 -2.15 -8.88
N ILE A 82 -1.58 -1.26 -9.69
CA ILE A 82 -1.24 -1.16 -11.12
C ILE A 82 0.24 -0.79 -11.30
N ALA A 83 0.73 0.19 -10.54
CA ALA A 83 2.12 0.62 -10.62
C ALA A 83 3.10 -0.51 -10.24
N VAL A 84 2.85 -1.20 -9.12
CA VAL A 84 3.69 -2.29 -8.62
C VAL A 84 3.63 -3.51 -9.56
N ALA A 85 2.44 -3.87 -10.06
CA ALA A 85 2.29 -4.96 -11.01
C ALA A 85 3.00 -4.65 -12.35
N THR A 86 2.89 -3.43 -12.85
CA THR A 86 3.58 -3.00 -14.08
C THR A 86 5.09 -3.00 -13.87
N PHE A 87 5.57 -2.51 -12.72
CA PHE A 87 6.98 -2.55 -12.35
C PHE A 87 7.49 -3.99 -12.23
N SER A 88 6.69 -4.93 -11.71
CA SER A 88 7.11 -6.33 -11.59
C SER A 88 7.50 -6.96 -12.94
N ALA A 89 6.87 -6.51 -14.04
CA ALA A 89 7.14 -7.00 -15.38
C ALA A 89 8.49 -6.53 -15.95
N THR A 90 9.14 -5.54 -15.33
CA THR A 90 10.46 -5.05 -15.74
C THR A 90 11.62 -5.68 -14.98
N LEU A 91 11.33 -6.47 -13.94
CA LEU A 91 12.32 -7.08 -13.06
C LEU A 91 12.96 -8.31 -13.70
N ALA A 92 14.28 -8.41 -13.59
CA ALA A 92 15.02 -9.61 -13.93
C ALA A 92 15.03 -10.57 -12.74
N GLY A 93 14.48 -11.77 -12.92
CA GLY A 93 14.54 -12.85 -11.92
C GLY A 93 13.17 -13.19 -11.35
N VAL A 94 12.78 -14.45 -11.56
CA VAL A 94 11.46 -15.01 -11.22
C VAL A 94 11.11 -14.80 -9.74
N GLY A 95 12.07 -14.97 -8.83
CA GLY A 95 11.85 -14.77 -7.39
C GLY A 95 11.49 -13.32 -7.04
N VAL A 96 12.23 -12.35 -7.59
CA VAL A 96 12.00 -10.92 -7.34
C VAL A 96 10.65 -10.50 -7.91
N THR A 97 10.33 -10.96 -9.13
CA THR A 97 9.03 -10.73 -9.76
C THR A 97 7.88 -11.24 -8.89
N PHE A 98 7.96 -12.48 -8.38
CA PHE A 98 6.92 -13.03 -7.51
C PHE A 98 6.81 -12.28 -6.19
N THR A 99 7.93 -11.85 -5.58
CA THR A 99 7.89 -11.04 -4.37
C THR A 99 7.18 -9.72 -4.61
N VAL A 100 7.51 -9.00 -5.69
CA VAL A 100 6.87 -7.72 -6.01
C VAL A 100 5.40 -7.90 -6.40
N LEU A 101 5.05 -8.98 -7.11
CA LEU A 101 3.65 -9.33 -7.38
C LEU A 101 2.87 -9.65 -6.11
N ALA A 102 3.47 -10.30 -5.12
CA ALA A 102 2.82 -10.54 -3.83
C ALA A 102 2.43 -9.22 -3.15
N PHE A 103 3.32 -8.22 -3.14
CA PHE A 103 2.99 -6.87 -2.68
C PHE A 103 1.81 -6.27 -3.46
N ALA A 104 1.77 -6.42 -4.79
CA ALA A 104 0.64 -5.94 -5.59
C ALA A 104 -0.68 -6.62 -5.21
N LEU A 105 -0.66 -7.93 -4.95
CA LEU A 105 -1.85 -8.68 -4.52
C LEU A 105 -2.33 -8.26 -3.13
N ASP A 106 -1.41 -8.02 -2.20
CA ASP A 106 -1.76 -7.52 -0.86
C ASP A 106 -2.45 -6.16 -0.94
N ILE A 107 -1.90 -5.24 -1.75
CA ILE A 107 -2.49 -3.92 -1.98
C ILE A 107 -3.87 -4.05 -2.66
N ALA A 108 -4.01 -4.94 -3.64
CA ALA A 108 -5.28 -5.20 -4.32
C ALA A 108 -6.34 -5.75 -3.35
N ALA A 109 -5.94 -6.62 -2.40
CA ALA A 109 -6.82 -7.14 -1.37
C ALA A 109 -7.35 -6.04 -0.44
N PHE A 110 -6.50 -5.06 -0.08
CA PHE A 110 -6.95 -3.88 0.66
C PHE A 110 -7.98 -3.07 -0.13
N ALA A 111 -7.71 -2.76 -1.41
CA ALA A 111 -8.66 -2.05 -2.28
C ALA A 111 -10.01 -2.79 -2.38
N ALA A 112 -9.98 -4.11 -2.57
CA ALA A 112 -11.19 -4.94 -2.64
C ALA A 112 -11.98 -4.89 -1.32
N SER A 113 -11.30 -4.95 -0.18
CA SER A 113 -11.94 -4.87 1.14
C SER A 113 -12.60 -3.50 1.38
N GLN A 114 -11.99 -2.42 0.89
CA GLN A 114 -12.50 -1.05 0.99
C GLN A 114 -13.72 -0.85 0.09
N GLY A 115 -13.66 -1.34 -1.15
CA GLY A 115 -14.80 -1.34 -2.07
C GLY A 115 -15.98 -2.16 -1.55
N TRP A 116 -15.72 -3.33 -0.94
CA TRP A 116 -16.75 -4.14 -0.30
C TRP A 116 -17.41 -3.41 0.89
N ALA A 117 -16.61 -2.70 1.69
CA ALA A 117 -17.12 -1.95 2.84
C ALA A 117 -17.98 -0.77 2.39
N LEU A 118 -17.57 -0.05 1.33
CA LEU A 118 -18.34 1.04 0.71
C LEU A 118 -19.66 0.57 0.11
N ALA A 119 -19.67 -0.56 -0.61
CA ALA A 119 -20.87 -1.11 -1.21
C ALA A 119 -21.92 -1.60 -0.18
N ARG A 120 -21.56 -1.68 1.10
CA ARG A 120 -22.42 -2.12 2.21
C ARG A 120 -22.56 -1.07 3.33
N ALA A 121 -22.01 0.12 3.13
CA ALA A 121 -22.13 1.25 4.05
C ALA A 121 -23.45 1.98 3.82
#